data_AF-A0AAW2P6C8-F1
#
_entry.id   AF-A0AAW2P6C8-F1
#
_cell.length_a   1.000
_cell.length_b   1.000
_cell.length_c   1.000
_cell.angle_alpha   90.00
_cell.angle_beta   90.00
_cell.angle_gamma   90.00
#
_symmetry.space_group_name_H-M   'P 1'
#
loop_
_entity.id
_entity.type
_entity.pdbx_description
1 polymer ?
#
loop_
_entity_poly.entity_id
_entity_poly.type
_entity_poly.pdbx_seq_one_letter_code
_entity_poly.pdbx_strand_id
1 'polypeptide(L)'
;MEAVRATSAWVASHSSHVTVDSSGVEKVAERMKDSIPKVEWDFEGIHYFDDGPLTVQYLFVLDALNFCFWPDKEMTYDHLAAGLKEALQNDKSAFDADRLQKYTGPELRKLLKWPRPLPLEEERVRLMHEVGFELERSFDGKASKLVESCEKSAAKLVALITSHFPGFRDHTVYKGHQIFLYKRAQIFAADLWGAFKGQGYGEFNDIESVTMFADYIVPAVLQQLGVLKFSPSLANMIESNREISSGSEEEVELRACSVHAVEEIRELIHRKSGKQVIFYCFILQ
;
A
#
# COMPACT_ATOMS: atom_id res chain seq x y z
N MET A 1 12.36 6.41 3.33
CA MET A 1 12.34 5.00 2.87
C MET A 1 13.60 4.63 2.07
N GLU A 2 14.80 4.83 2.61
CA GLU A 2 16.05 4.54 1.88
C GLU A 2 16.29 3.03 1.72
N ALA A 3 16.05 2.25 2.77
CA ALA A 3 16.19 0.80 2.74
C ALA A 3 15.29 0.13 1.69
N VAL A 4 14.06 0.61 1.49
CA VAL A 4 13.16 0.14 0.44
C VAL A 4 13.81 0.37 -0.94
N ARG A 5 14.21 1.61 -1.25
CA ARG A 5 14.85 1.94 -2.54
C ARG A 5 16.12 1.12 -2.78
N ALA A 6 17.01 1.06 -1.80
CA ALA A 6 18.29 0.37 -1.90
C ALA A 6 18.10 -1.14 -2.13
N THR A 7 17.23 -1.78 -1.36
CA THR A 7 16.99 -3.23 -1.51
C THR A 7 16.20 -3.55 -2.77
N SER A 8 15.26 -2.71 -3.19
CA SER A 8 14.57 -2.85 -4.48
C SER A 8 15.50 -2.75 -5.68
N ALA A 9 16.42 -1.77 -5.69
CA ALA A 9 17.45 -1.64 -6.72
C ALA A 9 18.42 -2.84 -6.72
N TRP A 10 18.75 -3.37 -5.54
CA TRP A 10 19.57 -4.57 -5.43
C TRP A 10 18.87 -5.79 -6.05
N VAL A 11 17.58 -6.02 -5.75
CA VAL A 11 16.81 -7.09 -6.39
C VAL A 11 16.78 -6.92 -7.90
N ALA A 12 16.49 -5.71 -8.40
CA ALA A 12 16.40 -5.45 -9.84
C ALA A 12 17.70 -5.72 -10.62
N SER A 13 18.86 -5.62 -9.96
CA SER A 13 20.17 -5.97 -10.55
C SER A 13 20.54 -7.45 -10.46
N HIS A 14 19.78 -8.24 -9.68
CA HIS A 14 20.02 -9.67 -9.46
C HIS A 14 18.83 -10.54 -9.88
N SER A 15 17.81 -9.96 -10.50
CA SER A 15 16.56 -10.62 -10.86
C SER A 15 16.74 -11.58 -12.05
N SER A 16 15.98 -12.68 -12.03
CA SER A 16 15.99 -13.70 -13.09
C SER A 16 14.66 -13.77 -13.85
N HIS A 17 13.57 -13.35 -13.21
CA HIS A 17 12.20 -13.47 -13.68
C HIS A 17 11.58 -12.15 -14.12
N VAL A 18 12.02 -11.02 -13.56
CA VAL A 18 11.53 -9.68 -13.89
C VAL A 18 12.68 -8.76 -14.25
N THR A 19 12.65 -8.17 -15.44
CA THR A 19 13.65 -7.19 -15.90
C THR A 19 13.01 -5.82 -16.05
N VAL A 20 13.67 -4.78 -15.54
CA VAL A 20 13.30 -3.39 -15.81
C VAL A 20 13.88 -2.97 -17.16
N ASP A 21 13.03 -2.58 -18.10
CA ASP A 21 13.42 -2.19 -19.44
C ASP A 21 13.60 -0.66 -19.54
N SER A 22 14.84 -0.23 -19.75
CA SER A 22 15.19 1.20 -19.82
C SER A 22 14.45 1.95 -20.94
N SER A 23 14.14 1.29 -22.07
CA SER A 23 13.40 1.94 -23.16
C SER A 23 11.94 2.18 -22.78
N GLY A 24 11.34 1.26 -22.02
CA GLY A 24 10.02 1.44 -21.41
C GLY A 24 10.02 2.60 -20.41
N VAL A 25 11.02 2.65 -19.52
CA VAL A 25 11.22 3.75 -18.56
C VAL A 25 11.31 5.10 -19.27
N GLU A 26 12.15 5.21 -20.30
CA GLU A 26 12.30 6.43 -21.10
C GLU A 26 11.00 6.86 -21.77
N LYS A 27 10.29 5.91 -22.39
CA LYS A 27 9.01 6.17 -23.06
C LYS A 27 7.94 6.70 -22.09
N VAL A 28 7.84 6.11 -20.90
CA VAL A 28 6.89 6.56 -19.88
C VAL A 28 7.29 7.93 -19.34
N ALA A 29 8.56 8.14 -18.99
CA ALA A 29 9.05 9.43 -18.50
C ALA A 29 8.83 10.55 -19.52
N GLU A 30 9.07 10.30 -20.81
CA GLU A 30 8.87 11.27 -21.88
C GLU A 30 7.38 11.63 -22.05
N ARG A 31 6.47 10.64 -21.94
CA ARG A 31 5.02 10.88 -21.98
C ARG A 31 4.53 11.71 -20.80
N MET A 32 5.15 11.58 -19.64
CA MET A 32 4.68 12.18 -18.39
C MET A 32 5.34 13.53 -18.04
N LYS A 33 6.48 13.89 -18.66
CA LYS A 33 7.26 15.09 -18.29
C LYS A 33 6.45 16.40 -18.34
N ASP A 34 5.51 16.50 -19.27
CA ASP A 34 4.74 17.72 -19.53
C ASP A 34 3.42 17.75 -18.74
N SER A 35 2.79 16.60 -18.51
CA SER A 35 1.52 16.48 -17.80
C SER A 35 1.55 15.30 -16.83
N ILE A 36 1.80 15.61 -15.56
CA ILE A 36 1.65 14.69 -14.45
C ILE A 36 0.20 14.81 -13.99
N PRO A 37 -0.61 13.73 -14.05
CA PRO A 37 -2.01 13.80 -13.61
C PRO A 37 -2.12 14.31 -12.17
N LYS A 38 -3.19 15.02 -11.84
CA LYS A 38 -3.56 15.24 -10.43
C LYS A 38 -4.45 14.09 -10.02
N VAL A 39 -4.12 13.44 -8.92
CA VAL A 39 -4.91 12.35 -8.36
C VAL A 39 -5.59 12.87 -7.11
N GLU A 40 -6.89 12.67 -7.05
CA GLU A 40 -7.70 12.99 -5.87
C GLU A 40 -7.87 11.73 -5.04
N TRP A 41 -7.62 11.85 -3.72
CA TRP A 41 -7.67 10.73 -2.79
C TRP A 41 -9.05 10.06 -2.74
N ASP A 42 -10.14 10.84 -2.73
CA ASP A 42 -11.52 10.33 -2.68
C ASP A 42 -12.30 10.59 -3.97
N PHE A 43 -11.70 10.25 -5.12
CA PHE A 43 -12.32 10.49 -6.43
C PHE A 43 -13.73 9.88 -6.55
N GLU A 44 -13.95 8.69 -5.98
CA GLU A 44 -15.23 7.97 -6.05
C GLU A 44 -16.15 8.20 -4.84
N GLY A 45 -15.71 8.97 -3.84
CA GLY A 45 -16.50 9.19 -2.63
C GLY A 45 -16.68 7.92 -1.78
N ILE A 46 -15.75 6.96 -1.85
CA ILE A 46 -15.82 5.65 -1.18
C ILE A 46 -15.20 5.67 0.22
N HIS A 47 -14.45 6.73 0.57
CA HIS A 47 -13.77 6.82 1.86
C HIS A 47 -14.57 7.58 2.92
N TYR A 48 -14.37 7.21 4.19
CA TYR A 48 -14.89 7.97 5.33
C TYR A 48 -14.02 9.20 5.61
N PHE A 49 -14.64 10.38 5.69
CA PHE A 49 -13.94 11.61 6.02
C PHE A 49 -14.78 12.51 6.96
N ASP A 50 -14.22 12.89 8.10
CA ASP A 50 -14.82 13.85 9.05
C ASP A 50 -13.86 14.94 9.52
N ASP A 51 -12.71 15.09 8.84
CA ASP A 51 -11.64 16.03 9.22
C ASP A 51 -11.13 15.84 10.66
N GLY A 52 -11.35 14.66 11.23
CA GLY A 52 -11.13 14.36 12.64
C GLY A 52 -10.34 13.07 12.88
N PRO A 53 -10.15 12.71 14.17
CA PRO A 53 -9.39 11.52 14.56
C PRO A 53 -10.05 10.22 14.10
N LEU A 54 -11.35 10.23 13.79
CA LEU A 54 -12.06 9.04 13.34
C LEU A 54 -11.74 8.70 11.87
N THR A 55 -11.44 9.70 11.02
CA THR A 55 -10.80 9.46 9.72
C THR A 55 -9.45 8.77 9.87
N VAL A 56 -8.62 9.18 10.83
CA VAL A 56 -7.32 8.53 11.08
C VAL A 56 -7.51 7.07 11.50
N GLN A 57 -8.47 6.80 12.38
CA GLN A 57 -8.81 5.44 12.81
C GLN A 57 -9.31 4.58 11.63
N TYR A 58 -10.20 5.13 10.81
CA TYR A 58 -10.72 4.49 9.60
C TYR A 58 -9.59 4.12 8.64
N LEU A 59 -8.72 5.07 8.29
CA LEU A 59 -7.60 4.84 7.38
C LEU A 59 -6.68 3.73 7.88
N PHE A 60 -6.37 3.72 9.18
CA PHE A 60 -5.47 2.71 9.71
C PHE A 60 -6.05 1.29 9.63
N VAL A 61 -7.37 1.14 9.88
CA VAL A 61 -8.07 -0.15 9.73
C VAL A 61 -8.19 -0.53 8.26
N LEU A 62 -8.55 0.41 7.38
CA LEU A 62 -8.61 0.21 5.94
C LEU A 62 -7.28 -0.33 5.41
N ASP A 63 -6.18 0.31 5.77
CA ASP A 63 -4.85 -0.04 5.28
C ASP A 63 -4.30 -1.32 5.87
N ALA A 64 -4.66 -1.65 7.12
CA ALA A 64 -4.42 -2.99 7.67
C ALA A 64 -5.08 -4.06 6.80
N LEU A 65 -6.25 -3.77 6.21
CA LEU A 65 -7.01 -4.69 5.38
C LEU A 65 -6.71 -4.55 3.86
N ASN A 66 -5.91 -3.58 3.44
CA ASN A 66 -5.68 -3.31 2.01
C ASN A 66 -4.62 -4.23 1.37
N PHE A 67 -4.97 -5.52 1.21
CA PHE A 67 -4.13 -6.52 0.56
C PHE A 67 -4.97 -7.64 -0.06
N CYS A 68 -4.54 -8.15 -1.21
CA CYS A 68 -5.06 -9.37 -1.88
C CYS A 68 -6.60 -9.50 -1.94
N PHE A 69 -7.19 -9.12 -3.08
CA PHE A 69 -8.61 -9.37 -3.38
C PHE A 69 -8.82 -10.59 -4.28
N TRP A 70 -7.75 -11.17 -4.82
CA TRP A 70 -7.77 -12.46 -5.53
C TRP A 70 -7.99 -13.61 -4.54
N PRO A 71 -8.71 -14.70 -4.88
CA PRO A 71 -9.26 -15.04 -6.20
C PRO A 71 -10.70 -14.55 -6.44
N ASP A 72 -11.29 -13.76 -5.54
CA ASP A 72 -12.65 -13.29 -5.70
C ASP A 72 -12.73 -12.19 -6.77
N LYS A 73 -13.16 -12.56 -7.97
CA LYS A 73 -13.22 -11.65 -9.14
C LYS A 73 -14.20 -10.48 -8.98
N GLU A 74 -15.15 -10.58 -8.05
CA GLU A 74 -16.11 -9.51 -7.79
C GLU A 74 -15.63 -8.56 -6.71
N MET A 75 -14.72 -9.01 -5.83
CA MET A 75 -14.23 -8.18 -4.74
C MET A 75 -13.17 -7.19 -5.25
N THR A 76 -13.36 -5.92 -4.92
CA THR A 76 -12.40 -4.85 -5.23
C THR A 76 -12.05 -4.07 -3.96
N TYR A 77 -11.05 -3.20 -4.09
CA TYR A 77 -10.72 -2.22 -3.06
C TYR A 77 -11.94 -1.37 -2.65
N ASP A 78 -12.75 -0.95 -3.61
CA ASP A 78 -13.90 -0.06 -3.36
C ASP A 78 -14.94 -0.72 -2.46
N HIS A 79 -15.15 -2.02 -2.61
CA HIS A 79 -16.03 -2.79 -1.71
C HIS A 79 -15.52 -2.78 -0.26
N LEU A 80 -14.20 -2.89 -0.06
CA LEU A 80 -13.60 -2.79 1.27
C LEU A 80 -13.76 -1.36 1.83
N ALA A 81 -13.34 -0.35 1.07
CA ALA A 81 -13.38 1.05 1.50
C ALA A 81 -14.79 1.53 1.81
N ALA A 82 -15.75 1.29 0.90
CA ALA A 82 -17.14 1.68 1.05
C ALA A 82 -17.85 0.91 2.19
N GLY A 83 -17.57 -0.39 2.33
CA GLY A 83 -18.12 -1.20 3.42
C GLY A 83 -17.68 -0.71 4.79
N LEU A 84 -16.38 -0.44 4.97
CA LEU A 84 -15.85 0.12 6.22
C LEU A 84 -16.38 1.54 6.48
N LYS A 85 -16.52 2.36 5.43
CA LYS A 85 -17.12 3.70 5.53
C LYS A 85 -18.55 3.60 6.06
N GLU A 86 -19.37 2.75 5.46
CA GLU A 86 -20.77 2.60 5.85
C GLU A 86 -20.90 2.07 7.28
N ALA A 87 -20.06 1.11 7.67
CA ALA A 87 -20.00 0.62 9.04
C ALA A 87 -19.78 1.76 10.04
N LEU A 88 -18.84 2.67 9.75
CA LEU A 88 -18.52 3.81 10.62
C LEU A 88 -19.56 4.95 10.56
N GLN A 89 -20.30 5.06 9.47
CA GLN A 89 -21.46 5.95 9.38
C GLN A 89 -22.63 5.45 10.25
N ASN A 90 -22.83 4.13 10.31
CA ASN A 90 -23.87 3.50 11.12
C ASN A 90 -23.51 3.41 12.61
N ASP A 91 -22.25 3.17 12.93
CA ASP A 91 -21.74 3.07 14.30
C ASP A 91 -20.35 3.69 14.38
N LYS A 92 -20.25 4.86 15.03
CA LYS A 92 -18.99 5.60 15.19
C LYS A 92 -17.95 4.85 16.04
N SER A 93 -18.39 3.87 16.84
CA SER A 93 -17.52 3.01 17.65
C SER A 93 -17.06 1.75 16.92
N ALA A 94 -17.47 1.53 15.66
CA ALA A 94 -17.20 0.28 14.94
C ALA A 94 -15.70 -0.09 14.92
N PHE A 95 -14.80 0.90 14.96
CA PHE A 95 -13.35 0.68 14.93
C PHE A 95 -12.63 1.04 16.23
N ASP A 96 -13.36 1.08 17.35
CA ASP A 96 -12.76 1.19 18.68
C ASP A 96 -11.85 -0.03 18.95
N ALA A 97 -10.74 0.22 19.63
CA ALA A 97 -9.67 -0.76 19.82
C ALA A 97 -10.14 -2.07 20.48
N ASP A 98 -11.06 -2.01 21.45
CA ASP A 98 -11.60 -3.19 22.13
C ASP A 98 -12.56 -3.99 21.25
N ARG A 99 -13.20 -3.34 20.27
CA ARG A 99 -14.09 -3.98 19.29
C ARG A 99 -13.30 -4.60 18.15
N LEU A 100 -12.26 -3.93 17.69
CA LEU A 100 -11.32 -4.47 16.70
C LEU A 100 -10.78 -5.84 17.12
N GLN A 101 -10.48 -6.03 18.41
CA GLN A 101 -10.03 -7.30 18.99
C GLN A 101 -11.06 -8.43 19.03
N LYS A 102 -12.34 -8.13 18.81
CA LYS A 102 -13.45 -9.10 18.96
C LYS A 102 -14.05 -9.53 17.63
N TYR A 103 -13.79 -8.80 16.54
CA TYR A 103 -14.36 -9.12 15.24
C TYR A 103 -13.98 -10.53 14.78
N THR A 104 -14.94 -11.21 14.18
CA THR A 104 -14.77 -12.50 13.53
C THR A 104 -14.90 -12.36 12.01
N GLY A 105 -14.49 -13.36 11.24
CA GLY A 105 -14.67 -13.40 9.79
C GLY A 105 -16.12 -13.12 9.35
N PRO A 106 -17.13 -13.79 9.93
CA PRO A 106 -18.54 -13.47 9.68
C PRO A 106 -18.96 -12.04 9.99
N GLU A 107 -18.42 -11.43 11.06
CA GLU A 107 -18.75 -10.04 11.40
C GLU A 107 -18.04 -9.06 10.46
N LEU A 108 -16.81 -9.33 10.05
CA LEU A 108 -16.12 -8.56 9.02
C LEU A 108 -16.90 -8.60 7.70
N ARG A 109 -17.36 -9.78 7.27
CA ARG A 109 -18.25 -9.89 6.11
C ARG A 109 -19.53 -9.07 6.27
N LYS A 110 -20.14 -9.09 7.46
CA LYS A 110 -21.34 -8.31 7.74
C LYS A 110 -21.07 -6.80 7.66
N LEU A 111 -19.92 -6.33 8.16
CA LEU A 111 -19.48 -4.93 8.02
C LEU A 111 -19.35 -4.55 6.54
N LEU A 112 -18.75 -5.42 5.74
CA LEU A 112 -18.53 -5.19 4.31
C LEU A 112 -19.73 -5.54 3.42
N LYS A 113 -20.83 -6.04 4.01
CA LYS A 113 -21.97 -6.62 3.29
C LYS A 113 -21.57 -7.67 2.24
N TRP A 114 -20.50 -8.42 2.53
CA TRP A 114 -19.98 -9.44 1.61
C TRP A 114 -20.64 -10.81 1.88
N PRO A 115 -21.21 -11.48 0.86
CA PRO A 115 -22.06 -12.64 1.07
C PRO A 115 -21.30 -13.97 1.31
N ARG A 116 -19.98 -13.99 1.13
CA ARG A 116 -19.14 -15.20 1.14
C ARG A 116 -17.78 -14.94 1.79
N PRO A 117 -17.00 -15.97 2.16
CA PRO A 117 -15.68 -15.77 2.77
C PRO A 117 -14.77 -14.84 1.97
N LEU A 118 -14.10 -13.92 2.67
CA LEU A 118 -13.16 -12.98 2.06
C LEU A 118 -11.86 -13.71 1.70
N PRO A 119 -11.14 -13.27 0.65
CA PRO A 119 -9.75 -13.66 0.44
C PRO A 119 -8.91 -13.36 1.70
N LEU A 120 -8.20 -14.38 2.18
CA LEU A 120 -7.38 -14.32 3.39
C LEU A 120 -8.16 -13.81 4.63
N GLU A 121 -9.43 -14.21 4.77
CA GLU A 121 -10.33 -13.73 5.84
C GLU A 121 -9.74 -13.84 7.25
N GLU A 122 -9.18 -15.00 7.60
CA GLU A 122 -8.59 -15.20 8.93
C GLU A 122 -7.40 -14.26 9.19
N GLU A 123 -6.60 -13.99 8.15
CA GLU A 123 -5.48 -13.05 8.26
C GLU A 123 -5.99 -11.60 8.40
N ARG A 124 -7.06 -11.23 7.69
CA ARG A 124 -7.72 -9.93 7.86
C ARG A 124 -8.20 -9.73 9.30
N VAL A 125 -8.85 -10.73 9.87
CA VAL A 125 -9.31 -10.70 11.26
C VAL A 125 -8.13 -10.61 12.22
N ARG A 126 -7.09 -11.44 12.02
CA ARG A 126 -5.85 -11.39 12.83
C ARG A 126 -5.23 -9.99 12.84
N LEU A 127 -5.22 -9.31 11.69
CA LEU A 127 -4.70 -7.95 11.56
C LEU A 127 -5.59 -6.90 12.24
N MET A 128 -6.92 -7.05 12.19
CA MET A 128 -7.81 -6.20 12.99
C MET A 128 -7.55 -6.36 14.48
N HIS A 129 -7.35 -7.59 14.95
CA HIS A 129 -7.04 -7.86 16.35
C HIS A 129 -5.70 -7.24 16.75
N GLU A 130 -4.68 -7.38 15.91
CA GLU A 130 -3.37 -6.78 16.10
C GLU A 130 -3.47 -5.25 16.22
N VAL A 131 -4.19 -4.61 15.30
CA VAL A 131 -4.43 -3.16 15.33
C VAL A 131 -5.11 -2.75 16.63
N GLY A 132 -6.21 -3.42 17.00
CA GLY A 132 -6.95 -3.11 18.22
C GLY A 132 -6.10 -3.26 19.47
N PHE A 133 -5.40 -4.39 19.61
CA PHE A 133 -4.57 -4.68 20.78
C PHE A 133 -3.44 -3.66 20.94
N GLU A 134 -2.69 -3.38 19.88
CA GLU A 134 -1.52 -2.51 19.98
C GLU A 134 -1.90 -1.03 20.10
N LEU A 135 -3.01 -0.61 19.49
CA LEU A 135 -3.57 0.73 19.74
C LEU A 135 -3.97 0.90 21.21
N GLU A 136 -4.68 -0.06 21.80
CA GLU A 136 -5.07 0.00 23.21
C GLU A 136 -3.85 0.04 24.14
N ARG A 137 -2.84 -0.80 23.85
CA ARG A 137 -1.65 -0.94 24.67
C ARG A 137 -0.73 0.29 24.65
N SER A 138 -0.54 0.89 23.49
CA SER A 138 0.55 1.85 23.26
C SER A 138 0.07 3.25 22.82
N PHE A 139 -1.20 3.40 22.43
CA PHE A 139 -1.72 4.60 21.78
C PHE A 139 -3.11 5.01 22.28
N ASP A 140 -3.48 4.68 23.52
CA ASP A 140 -4.79 4.99 24.15
C ASP A 140 -6.01 4.56 23.30
N GLY A 141 -5.86 3.49 22.53
CA GLY A 141 -6.87 2.98 21.61
C GLY A 141 -7.09 3.81 20.34
N LYS A 142 -6.22 4.79 20.04
CA LYS A 142 -6.43 5.80 19.00
C LYS A 142 -5.28 5.87 18.00
N ALA A 143 -5.57 5.63 16.72
CA ALA A 143 -4.60 5.80 15.64
C ALA A 143 -4.08 7.25 15.52
N SER A 144 -4.86 8.26 15.96
CA SER A 144 -4.38 9.64 16.01
C SER A 144 -3.17 9.83 16.94
N LYS A 145 -3.07 9.07 18.04
CA LYS A 145 -1.90 9.10 18.95
C LYS A 145 -0.64 8.52 18.31
N LEU A 146 -0.80 7.49 17.48
CA LEU A 146 0.28 6.97 16.65
C LEU A 146 0.78 8.04 15.66
N VAL A 147 -0.15 8.74 14.98
CA VAL A 147 0.21 9.82 14.04
C VAL A 147 0.87 11.00 14.76
N GLU A 148 0.35 11.44 15.90
CA GLU A 148 0.97 12.51 16.71
C GLU A 148 2.43 12.17 17.09
N SER A 149 2.72 10.89 17.35
CA SER A 149 4.06 10.42 17.74
C SER A 149 5.11 10.47 16.63
N CYS A 150 4.67 10.59 15.36
CA CYS A 150 5.59 10.66 14.22
C CYS A 150 6.21 12.05 14.00
N GLU A 151 5.81 13.06 14.77
CA GLU A 151 6.37 14.43 14.69
C GLU A 151 6.40 14.99 13.25
N LYS A 152 5.33 14.74 12.48
CA LYS A 152 5.20 15.18 11.09
C LYS A 152 6.29 14.60 10.17
N SER A 153 6.76 13.38 10.43
CA SER A 153 7.62 12.62 9.51
C SER A 153 6.93 11.34 9.05
N ALA A 154 6.70 11.23 7.74
CA ALA A 154 6.18 10.05 7.08
C ALA A 154 7.15 8.87 7.24
N ALA A 155 8.46 9.11 7.18
CA ALA A 155 9.46 8.07 7.41
C ALA A 155 9.41 7.55 8.86
N LYS A 156 9.28 8.44 9.85
CA LYS A 156 9.12 8.08 11.26
C LYS A 156 7.80 7.35 11.50
N LEU A 157 6.71 7.75 10.84
CA LEU A 157 5.41 7.07 10.92
C LEU A 157 5.51 5.61 10.46
N VAL A 158 6.11 5.37 9.28
CA VAL A 158 6.34 4.01 8.78
C VAL A 158 7.22 3.21 9.74
N ALA A 159 8.26 3.81 10.31
CA ALA A 159 9.13 3.15 11.28
C ALA A 159 8.36 2.77 12.57
N LEU A 160 7.52 3.65 13.10
CA LEU A 160 6.68 3.38 14.27
C LEU A 160 5.66 2.28 13.99
N ILE A 161 4.99 2.33 12.83
CA ILE A 161 4.04 1.29 12.44
C ILE A 161 4.74 -0.06 12.36
N THR A 162 5.86 -0.14 11.66
CA THR A 162 6.59 -1.40 11.51
C THR A 162 7.23 -1.88 12.81
N SER A 163 7.56 -1.00 13.77
CA SER A 163 8.06 -1.43 15.07
C SER A 163 6.94 -2.00 15.96
N HIS A 164 5.75 -1.39 15.95
CA HIS A 164 4.64 -1.76 16.83
C HIS A 164 3.75 -2.88 16.26
N PHE A 165 3.51 -2.91 14.96
CA PHE A 165 2.52 -3.78 14.32
C PHE A 165 3.21 -4.80 13.39
N PRO A 166 3.45 -6.06 13.84
CA PRO A 166 4.11 -7.08 13.04
C PRO A 166 3.47 -7.34 11.67
N GLY A 167 2.16 -7.24 11.55
CA GLY A 167 1.42 -7.35 10.29
C GLY A 167 1.81 -6.30 9.25
N PHE A 168 2.33 -5.16 9.66
CA PHE A 168 2.82 -4.12 8.75
C PHE A 168 4.30 -4.30 8.37
N ARG A 169 5.03 -5.26 8.97
CA ARG A 169 6.45 -5.56 8.66
C ARG A 169 6.60 -6.33 7.36
N ASP A 170 6.22 -5.69 6.27
CA ASP A 170 6.34 -6.23 4.91
C ASP A 170 7.80 -6.20 4.44
N HIS A 171 8.51 -7.29 4.76
CA HIS A 171 9.90 -7.54 4.41
C HIS A 171 10.10 -9.04 4.14
N THR A 172 11.10 -9.39 3.33
CA THR A 172 11.34 -10.77 2.89
C THR A 172 12.83 -11.03 2.67
N VAL A 173 13.22 -12.28 2.47
CA VAL A 173 14.61 -12.66 2.17
C VAL A 173 14.69 -13.13 0.73
N TYR A 174 15.57 -12.50 -0.07
CA TYR A 174 15.81 -12.86 -1.46
C TYR A 174 17.30 -13.08 -1.68
N LYS A 175 17.66 -14.28 -2.14
CA LYS A 175 19.07 -14.68 -2.37
C LYS A 175 19.98 -14.35 -1.17
N GLY A 176 19.50 -14.63 0.04
CA GLY A 176 20.20 -14.40 1.31
C GLY A 176 20.25 -12.94 1.79
N HIS A 177 19.58 -12.01 1.11
CA HIS A 177 19.55 -10.59 1.46
C HIS A 177 18.18 -10.17 1.98
N GLN A 178 18.16 -9.35 3.02
CA GLN A 178 16.94 -8.77 3.57
C GLN A 178 16.41 -7.68 2.64
N ILE A 179 15.16 -7.82 2.20
CA ILE A 179 14.46 -6.87 1.32
C ILE A 179 13.31 -6.23 2.10
N PHE A 180 13.10 -4.93 1.90
CA PHE A 180 12.08 -4.14 2.59
C PHE A 180 11.08 -3.54 1.60
N LEU A 181 9.79 -3.64 1.89
CA LEU A 181 8.72 -3.10 1.03
C LEU A 181 7.74 -2.21 1.80
N TYR A 182 7.36 -2.61 3.02
CA TYR A 182 6.51 -1.82 3.93
C TYR A 182 5.24 -1.26 3.30
N LYS A 183 4.64 -1.98 2.34
CA LYS A 183 3.57 -1.48 1.46
C LYS A 183 2.44 -0.80 2.24
N ARG A 184 1.81 -1.51 3.19
CA ARG A 184 0.63 -1.00 3.93
C ARG A 184 0.97 0.17 4.85
N ALA A 185 2.16 0.16 5.46
CA ALA A 185 2.59 1.29 6.30
C ALA A 185 2.84 2.55 5.46
N GLN A 186 3.36 2.38 4.25
CA GLN A 186 3.53 3.46 3.29
C GLN A 186 2.19 3.98 2.76
N ILE A 187 1.21 3.10 2.51
CA ILE A 187 -0.15 3.51 2.13
C ILE A 187 -0.75 4.41 3.20
N PHE A 188 -0.69 4.01 4.47
CA PHE A 188 -1.27 4.82 5.55
C PHE A 188 -0.70 6.23 5.65
N ALA A 189 0.62 6.40 5.46
CA ALA A 189 1.22 7.73 5.41
C ALA A 189 0.70 8.56 4.22
N ALA A 190 0.54 7.94 3.05
CA ALA A 190 0.05 8.62 1.86
C ALA A 190 -1.45 8.94 1.94
N ASP A 191 -2.25 8.06 2.51
CA ASP A 191 -3.69 8.24 2.70
C ASP A 191 -3.98 9.36 3.69
N LEU A 192 -3.20 9.47 4.77
CA LEU A 192 -3.27 10.63 5.66
C LEU A 192 -2.94 11.93 4.92
N TRP A 193 -1.85 11.95 4.16
CA TRP A 193 -1.46 13.12 3.38
C TRP A 193 -2.54 13.50 2.35
N GLY A 194 -3.12 12.52 1.66
CA GLY A 194 -4.16 12.70 0.64
C GLY A 194 -5.48 13.17 1.23
N ALA A 195 -5.97 12.52 2.28
CA ALA A 195 -7.22 12.84 2.96
C ALA A 195 -7.20 14.25 3.55
N PHE A 196 -6.13 14.62 4.24
CA PHE A 196 -6.00 15.92 4.90
C PHE A 196 -5.26 16.97 4.05
N LYS A 197 -4.96 16.66 2.77
CA LYS A 197 -4.32 17.58 1.81
C LYS A 197 -3.03 18.21 2.35
N GLY A 198 -2.22 17.42 3.04
CA GLY A 198 -0.96 17.88 3.65
C GLY A 198 -1.11 18.76 4.89
N GLN A 199 -2.28 18.81 5.52
CA GLN A 199 -2.57 19.62 6.71
C GLN A 199 -2.96 18.72 7.89
N GLY A 200 -2.93 19.25 9.12
CA GLY A 200 -3.39 18.53 10.31
C GLY A 200 -2.71 17.16 10.47
N TYR A 201 -3.49 16.08 10.48
CA TYR A 201 -2.97 14.70 10.58
C TYR A 201 -2.20 14.24 9.33
N GLY A 202 -2.36 14.89 8.19
CA GLY A 202 -1.62 14.62 6.95
C GLY A 202 -0.41 15.52 6.74
N GLU A 203 -0.07 16.39 7.70
CA GLU A 203 1.09 17.27 7.59
C GLU A 203 2.39 16.48 7.81
N PHE A 204 3.15 16.26 6.74
CA PHE A 204 4.44 15.61 6.76
C PHE A 204 5.51 16.48 6.07
N ASN A 205 6.69 16.58 6.69
CA ASN A 205 7.82 17.36 6.19
C ASN A 205 8.65 16.61 5.13
N ASP A 206 8.45 15.29 5.01
CA ASP A 206 9.26 14.36 4.21
C ASP A 206 8.37 13.36 3.45
N ILE A 207 7.17 13.77 3.04
CA ILE A 207 6.21 12.89 2.35
C ILE A 207 6.77 12.30 1.04
N GLU A 208 7.64 13.05 0.36
CA GLU A 208 8.36 12.62 -0.84
C GLU A 208 9.30 11.43 -0.58
N SER A 209 9.56 11.10 0.69
CA SER A 209 10.36 9.94 1.07
C SER A 209 9.61 8.62 0.89
N VAL A 210 8.28 8.61 0.81
CA VAL A 210 7.44 7.46 0.51
C VAL A 210 7.65 7.01 -0.94
N THR A 211 7.70 5.70 -1.20
CA THR A 211 7.88 5.13 -2.54
C THR A 211 6.54 4.77 -3.17
N MET A 212 6.55 4.35 -4.44
CA MET A 212 5.43 3.58 -4.99
C MET A 212 5.15 2.36 -4.12
N PHE A 213 3.88 1.98 -3.98
CA PHE A 213 3.47 0.82 -3.20
C PHE A 213 3.69 -0.46 -4.01
N ALA A 214 4.29 -1.46 -3.39
CA ALA A 214 4.55 -2.76 -4.00
C ALA A 214 3.30 -3.65 -4.02
N ASP A 215 2.25 -3.20 -4.70
CA ASP A 215 1.00 -3.95 -4.92
C ASP A 215 1.10 -4.89 -6.14
N TYR A 216 0.19 -5.85 -6.25
CA TYR A 216 0.15 -6.81 -7.36
C TYR A 216 -0.43 -6.22 -8.66
N ILE A 217 -1.16 -5.10 -8.61
CA ILE A 217 -1.66 -4.41 -9.81
C ILE A 217 -0.53 -3.69 -10.55
N VAL A 218 0.38 -3.07 -9.80
CA VAL A 218 1.50 -2.25 -10.32
C VAL A 218 2.37 -3.00 -11.33
N PRO A 219 2.88 -4.23 -11.07
CA PRO A 219 3.68 -4.94 -12.05
C PRO A 219 2.92 -5.25 -13.33
N ALA A 220 1.61 -5.49 -13.28
CA ALA A 220 0.79 -5.70 -14.47
C ALA A 220 0.70 -4.43 -15.34
N VAL A 221 0.47 -3.26 -14.72
CA VAL A 221 0.44 -1.97 -15.41
C VAL A 221 1.80 -1.66 -16.04
N LEU A 222 2.89 -1.81 -15.28
CA LEU A 222 4.24 -1.55 -15.76
C LEU A 222 4.64 -2.50 -16.90
N GLN A 223 4.18 -3.75 -16.88
CA GLN A 223 4.39 -4.69 -17.97
C GLN A 223 3.68 -4.25 -19.26
N GLN A 224 2.41 -3.82 -19.17
CA GLN A 224 1.66 -3.28 -20.31
C GLN A 224 2.30 -2.02 -20.92
N LEU A 225 2.90 -1.18 -20.06
CA LEU A 225 3.64 0.00 -20.50
C LEU A 225 5.01 -0.32 -21.13
N GLY A 226 5.44 -1.59 -21.07
CA GLY A 226 6.74 -2.06 -21.54
C GLY A 226 7.89 -1.71 -20.60
N VAL A 227 7.61 -1.30 -19.37
CA VAL A 227 8.60 -0.96 -18.33
C VAL A 227 9.14 -2.22 -17.66
N LEU A 228 8.28 -3.22 -17.43
CA LEU A 228 8.70 -4.52 -16.93
C LEU A 228 8.58 -5.59 -18.01
N LYS A 229 9.57 -6.49 -18.05
CA LYS A 229 9.55 -7.69 -18.87
C LYS A 229 9.60 -8.92 -17.97
N PHE A 230 8.76 -9.89 -18.27
CA PHE A 230 8.69 -11.14 -17.50
C PHE A 230 9.38 -12.27 -18.27
N SER A 231 10.06 -13.14 -17.53
CA SER A 231 10.58 -14.41 -18.06
C SER A 231 9.42 -15.28 -18.59
N PRO A 232 9.68 -16.19 -19.54
CA PRO A 232 8.65 -17.09 -20.06
C PRO A 232 7.97 -17.95 -18.98
N SER A 233 8.71 -18.36 -17.94
CA SER A 233 8.14 -19.14 -16.84
C SER A 233 7.16 -18.32 -16.01
N LEU A 234 7.52 -17.09 -15.64
CA LEU A 234 6.66 -16.19 -14.89
C LEU A 234 5.42 -15.78 -15.69
N ALA A 235 5.60 -15.45 -16.98
CA ALA A 235 4.49 -15.15 -17.87
C ALA A 235 3.48 -16.31 -17.94
N ASN A 236 3.95 -17.55 -18.11
CA ASN A 236 3.10 -18.73 -18.13
C ASN A 236 2.36 -18.94 -16.79
N MET A 237 3.00 -18.70 -15.64
CA MET A 237 2.33 -18.78 -14.34
C MET A 237 1.15 -17.80 -14.25
N ILE A 238 1.36 -16.55 -14.68
CA ILE A 238 0.33 -15.51 -14.68
C ILE A 238 -0.80 -15.88 -15.65
N GLU A 239 -0.48 -16.23 -16.89
CA GLU A 239 -1.46 -16.60 -17.93
C GLU A 239 -2.30 -17.82 -17.53
N SER A 240 -1.69 -18.77 -16.83
CA SER A 240 -2.36 -19.98 -16.32
C SER A 240 -3.16 -19.73 -15.03
N ASN A 241 -3.25 -18.49 -14.53
CA ASN A 241 -3.85 -18.14 -13.23
C ASN A 241 -3.30 -18.98 -12.07
N ARG A 242 -2.02 -19.34 -12.14
CA ARG A 242 -1.36 -20.07 -11.07
C ARG A 242 -0.93 -19.08 -9.99
N GLU A 243 -1.25 -19.41 -8.75
CA GLU A 243 -0.81 -18.64 -7.59
C GLU A 243 0.72 -18.55 -7.56
N ILE A 244 1.22 -17.33 -7.42
CA ILE A 244 2.63 -17.05 -7.13
C ILE A 244 2.75 -16.95 -5.61
N SER A 245 3.50 -17.88 -5.02
CA SER A 245 3.59 -17.99 -3.56
C SER A 245 4.29 -16.79 -2.95
N SER A 246 3.78 -16.31 -1.81
CA SER A 246 4.42 -15.25 -1.03
C SER A 246 5.86 -15.65 -0.66
N GLY A 247 6.82 -14.74 -0.90
CA GLY A 247 8.23 -14.97 -0.63
C GLY A 247 8.97 -15.81 -1.68
N SER A 248 8.32 -16.21 -2.79
CA SER A 248 9.02 -16.81 -3.92
C SER A 248 9.89 -15.78 -4.65
N GLU A 249 10.90 -16.23 -5.41
CA GLU A 249 11.74 -15.31 -6.19
C GLU A 249 10.89 -14.46 -7.15
N GLU A 250 9.89 -15.06 -7.79
CA GLU A 250 8.96 -14.36 -8.67
C GLU A 250 8.15 -13.27 -7.96
N GLU A 251 7.60 -13.55 -6.77
CA GLU A 251 6.83 -12.56 -6.00
C GLU A 251 7.71 -11.39 -5.56
N VAL A 252 8.90 -11.69 -5.04
CA VAL A 252 9.83 -10.66 -4.57
C VAL A 252 10.28 -9.78 -5.73
N GLU A 253 10.63 -10.39 -6.87
CA GLU A 253 11.06 -9.64 -8.06
C GLU A 253 9.93 -8.79 -8.66
N LEU A 254 8.70 -9.30 -8.76
CA LEU A 254 7.54 -8.52 -9.22
C LEU A 254 7.36 -7.24 -8.39
N ARG A 255 7.51 -7.36 -7.08
CA ARG A 255 7.31 -6.25 -6.13
C ARG A 255 8.48 -5.28 -6.11
N ALA A 256 9.69 -5.78 -5.94
CA ALA A 256 10.90 -4.97 -5.83
C ALA A 256 11.27 -4.29 -7.16
N CYS A 257 11.18 -4.98 -8.29
CA CYS A 257 11.44 -4.37 -9.60
C CYS A 257 10.41 -3.31 -9.95
N SER A 258 9.15 -3.45 -9.50
CA SER A 258 8.13 -2.41 -9.66
C SER A 258 8.49 -1.13 -8.91
N VAL A 259 8.90 -1.24 -7.64
CA VAL A 259 9.37 -0.08 -6.85
C VAL A 259 10.56 0.57 -7.54
N HIS A 260 11.56 -0.23 -7.93
CA HIS A 260 12.76 0.28 -8.59
C HIS A 260 12.45 1.01 -9.90
N ALA A 261 11.65 0.41 -10.77
CA ALA A 261 11.29 0.99 -12.06
C ALA A 261 10.57 2.34 -11.93
N VAL A 262 9.69 2.49 -10.94
CA VAL A 262 8.99 3.75 -10.70
C VAL A 262 9.92 4.82 -10.14
N GLU A 263 10.87 4.46 -9.28
CA GLU A 263 11.91 5.39 -8.84
C GLU A 263 12.82 5.82 -10.02
N GLU A 264 13.14 4.93 -10.97
CA GLU A 264 13.87 5.31 -12.20
C GLU A 264 13.07 6.28 -13.08
N ILE A 265 11.77 6.02 -13.28
CA ILE A 265 10.87 6.94 -14.01
C ILE A 265 10.84 8.31 -13.32
N ARG A 266 10.71 8.33 -11.98
CA ARG A 266 10.69 9.55 -11.17
C ARG A 266 11.95 10.37 -11.33
N GLU A 267 13.11 9.74 -11.19
CA GLU A 267 14.41 10.40 -11.35
C GLU A 267 14.59 10.94 -12.78
N LEU A 268 14.16 10.18 -13.79
CA LEU A 268 14.28 10.60 -15.18
C LEU A 268 13.37 11.81 -15.52
N ILE A 269 12.13 11.83 -15.02
CA ILE A 269 11.24 13.00 -15.15
C ILE A 269 11.84 14.21 -14.45
N HIS A 270 12.38 14.03 -13.25
CA HIS A 270 13.02 15.12 -12.51
C HIS A 270 14.20 15.72 -13.28
N ARG A 271 15.09 14.88 -13.83
CA ARG A 271 16.22 15.33 -14.66
C ARG A 271 15.77 16.06 -15.94
N LYS A 272 14.69 15.61 -16.58
CA LYS A 272 14.21 16.19 -17.85
C LYS A 272 13.40 17.48 -17.68
N SER A 273 12.64 17.60 -16.59
CA SER A 273 11.64 18.67 -16.42
C SER A 273 11.90 19.59 -15.23
N GLY A 274 12.80 19.23 -14.32
CA GLY A 274 13.02 19.91 -13.03
C GLY A 274 11.87 19.74 -12.04
N LYS A 275 10.76 19.08 -12.42
CA LYS A 275 9.59 18.85 -11.56
C LYS A 275 9.86 17.68 -10.63
N GLN A 276 9.45 17.79 -9.37
CA GLN A 276 9.43 16.67 -8.45
C GLN A 276 8.08 15.96 -8.57
N VAL A 277 8.11 14.63 -8.74
CA VAL A 277 6.90 13.82 -8.87
C VAL A 277 6.74 12.96 -7.63
N ILE A 278 5.54 12.99 -7.07
CA ILE A 278 5.14 12.17 -5.93
C ILE A 278 4.33 11.00 -6.48
N PHE A 279 4.97 9.83 -6.59
CA PHE A 279 4.46 8.79 -7.47
C PHE A 279 3.34 7.91 -6.92
N TYR A 280 3.16 7.81 -5.59
CA TYR A 280 2.21 6.88 -4.98
C TYR A 280 0.74 7.07 -5.41
N CYS A 281 0.42 8.22 -6.01
CA CYS A 281 -0.88 8.51 -6.60
C CYS A 281 -1.14 7.85 -7.98
N PHE A 282 -0.13 7.52 -8.78
CA PHE A 282 -0.32 7.31 -10.23
C PHE A 282 -0.70 5.90 -10.70
N ILE A 283 -0.47 4.85 -9.91
CA ILE A 283 -0.49 3.48 -10.43
C ILE A 283 -1.64 2.63 -9.84
N LEU A 284 -2.48 3.20 -8.98
CA LEU A 284 -3.55 2.47 -8.29
C LEU A 284 -4.97 2.94 -8.60
N GLN A 285 -5.16 3.75 -9.65
CA GLN A 285 -6.47 4.07 -10.23
C GLN A 285 -6.47 3.74 -11.72
#